data_AF-A0A936QE63-F1
#
_entry.id   AF-A0A936QE63-F1
#
_cell.length_a   1.000
_cell.length_b   1.000
_cell.length_c   1.000
_cell.angle_alpha   90.00
_cell.angle_beta   90.00
_cell.angle_gamma   90.00
#
_symmetry.space_group_name_H-M   'P 1'
#
loop_
_entity.id
_entity.type
_entity.pdbx_description
1 polymer ?
#
loop_
_entity_poly.entity_id
_entity_poly.type
_entity_poly.pdbx_seq_one_letter_code
_entity_poly.pdbx_strand_id
1 'polypeptide(L)'
;MEFLIKLGVFLVLVAVGYWRGRRNERAHLKSLDAEEDALTDILIFATRYPPASAEVLDPVLVSGSAVIGSDYFRLFVAGLRKIVGGNYRAYEQLMERGRRQALVRLKQAAKAKGAKMVFNVRITTSRISNSRGGEATQVEVLAYGTAFVQARGTVAESHVGHVAGVGVPLENEVPALHQRKFTLYWMLACLAMGAYLIVSPFLDRGAQEQWRYTAGAPWLVFAGVAVLITAIICRYAIRARSMSSDWIVMAILTFLILLPVQYFVLLKLNAALDPSPQHWVYIVQAGGKLHGRDRGAPELELEYYARDGKQEFWSLIPAGTPVDIRIAHGLPGVYQYDLLPLSADYQRFYEGGKAHKEASKR
;
A
#
# COMPACT_ATOMS: atom_id res chain seq x y z
N MET A 1 29.77 2.11 5.91
CA MET A 1 29.36 1.45 4.65
C MET A 1 27.85 1.21 4.60
N GLU A 2 27.26 0.53 5.59
CA GLU A 2 25.81 0.24 5.63
C GLU A 2 24.90 1.47 5.55
N PHE A 3 25.23 2.55 6.28
CA PHE A 3 24.49 3.82 6.21
C PHE A 3 24.48 4.43 4.80
N LEU A 4 25.63 4.42 4.11
CA LEU A 4 25.75 4.95 2.75
C LEU A 4 24.93 4.14 1.75
N ILE A 5 24.89 2.81 1.92
CA ILE A 5 24.07 1.92 1.08
C ILE A 5 22.58 2.19 1.32
N LYS A 6 22.14 2.25 2.59
CA LYS A 6 20.75 2.57 2.96
C LYS A 6 20.32 3.94 2.41
N LEU A 7 21.19 4.94 2.53
CA LEU A 7 20.97 6.27 1.99
C LEU A 7 20.90 6.26 0.46
N GLY A 8 21.80 5.52 -0.21
CA GLY A 8 21.79 5.36 -1.66
C GLY A 8 20.49 4.73 -2.17
N VAL A 9 20.03 3.64 -1.55
CA VAL A 9 18.75 3.00 -1.90
C VAL A 9 17.58 3.95 -1.68
N PHE A 10 17.55 4.68 -0.55
CA PHE A 10 16.52 5.67 -0.28
C PHE A 10 16.47 6.77 -1.34
N LEU A 11 17.61 7.33 -1.73
CA LEU A 11 17.70 8.37 -2.76
C LEU A 11 17.26 7.86 -4.14
N VAL A 12 17.58 6.61 -4.49
CA VAL A 12 17.12 5.99 -5.74
C VAL A 12 15.60 5.84 -5.75
N LEU A 13 15.00 5.34 -4.67
CA LEU A 13 13.54 5.22 -4.55
C LEU A 13 12.84 6.57 -4.67
N VAL A 14 13.39 7.59 -4.01
CA VAL A 14 12.94 8.98 -4.11
C VAL A 14 13.01 9.48 -5.56
N ALA A 15 14.13 9.26 -6.25
CA ALA A 15 14.32 9.70 -7.63
C ALA A 15 13.35 9.00 -8.60
N VAL A 16 13.14 7.69 -8.43
CA VAL A 16 12.18 6.91 -9.23
C VAL A 16 10.75 7.41 -9.00
N GLY A 17 10.36 7.63 -7.74
CA GLY A 17 9.06 8.19 -7.39
C GLY A 17 8.82 9.55 -8.03
N TYR A 18 9.79 10.47 -7.88
CA TYR A 18 9.74 11.79 -8.49
C TYR A 18 9.62 11.74 -10.02
N TRP A 19 10.45 10.93 -10.68
CA TRP A 19 10.45 10.81 -12.14
C TRP A 19 9.14 10.23 -12.67
N ARG A 20 8.63 9.18 -12.03
CA ARG A 20 7.39 8.52 -12.44
C ARG A 20 6.17 9.40 -12.17
N GLY A 21 6.13 10.08 -11.03
CA GLY A 21 5.10 11.08 -10.71
C GLY A 21 5.06 12.20 -11.74
N ARG A 22 6.22 12.79 -12.06
CA ARG A 22 6.30 13.87 -13.05
C ARG A 22 5.93 13.41 -14.47
N ARG A 23 6.24 12.15 -14.83
CA ARG A 23 5.84 11.57 -16.12
C ARG A 23 4.32 11.36 -16.22
N ASN A 24 3.70 10.83 -15.17
CA ASN A 24 2.26 10.60 -15.13
C ASN A 24 1.48 11.91 -15.24
N GLU A 25 1.92 12.92 -14.50
CA GLU A 25 1.36 14.28 -14.57
C GLU A 25 1.45 14.88 -15.97
N ARG A 26 2.59 14.76 -16.65
CA ARG A 26 2.73 15.24 -18.03
C ARG A 26 1.80 14.50 -19.00
N ALA A 27 1.64 13.19 -18.82
CA ALA A 27 0.73 12.40 -19.64
C ALA A 27 -0.73 12.83 -19.43
N HIS A 28 -1.12 13.07 -18.18
CA HIS A 28 -2.47 13.56 -17.85
C HIS A 28 -2.72 14.98 -18.35
N LEU A 29 -1.74 15.89 -18.25
CA LEU A 29 -1.85 17.22 -18.84
C LEU A 29 -2.06 17.14 -20.36
N LYS A 30 -1.33 16.25 -21.05
CA LYS A 30 -1.51 16.04 -22.49
C LYS A 30 -2.88 15.46 -22.84
N SER A 31 -3.43 14.55 -22.03
CA SER A 31 -4.80 14.06 -22.26
C SER A 31 -5.82 15.15 -22.03
N LEU A 32 -5.62 16.00 -21.03
CA LEU A 32 -6.48 17.13 -20.73
C LEU A 32 -6.47 18.18 -21.85
N ASP A 33 -5.29 18.49 -22.41
CA ASP A 33 -5.18 19.36 -23.60
C ASP A 33 -6.02 18.80 -24.77
N ALA A 34 -5.93 17.49 -25.03
CA ALA A 34 -6.70 16.85 -26.08
C ALA A 34 -8.23 16.83 -25.81
N GLU A 35 -8.65 16.66 -24.55
CA GLU A 35 -10.05 16.75 -24.14
C GLU A 35 -10.60 18.19 -24.29
N GLU A 36 -9.79 19.19 -23.95
CA GLU A 36 -10.15 20.61 -24.14
C GLU A 36 -10.30 20.95 -25.63
N ASP A 37 -9.35 20.53 -26.47
CA ASP A 37 -9.39 20.71 -27.92
C ASP A 37 -10.67 20.10 -28.52
N ALA A 38 -11.04 18.89 -28.08
CA ALA A 38 -12.23 18.17 -28.54
C ALA A 38 -13.58 18.81 -28.10
N LEU A 39 -13.53 19.79 -27.19
CA LEU A 39 -14.69 20.51 -26.62
C LEU A 39 -14.63 22.02 -26.90
N THR A 40 -13.84 22.43 -27.88
CA THR A 40 -13.72 23.84 -28.31
C THR A 40 -15.03 24.38 -28.88
N ASP A 41 -15.90 23.50 -29.39
CA ASP A 41 -17.25 23.80 -29.89
C ASP A 41 -18.25 24.20 -28.80
N ILE A 42 -17.93 23.95 -27.53
CA ILE A 42 -18.76 24.31 -26.38
C ILE A 42 -18.25 25.61 -25.76
N LEU A 43 -19.03 26.68 -25.89
CA LEU A 43 -18.72 27.99 -25.33
C LEU A 43 -19.18 28.09 -23.87
N ILE A 44 -18.39 28.79 -23.06
CA ILE A 44 -18.68 29.03 -21.65
C ILE A 44 -18.65 30.54 -21.38
N PHE A 45 -19.64 31.03 -20.64
CA PHE A 45 -19.79 32.45 -20.34
C PHE A 45 -20.00 32.66 -18.84
N ALA A 46 -19.29 33.66 -18.30
CA ALA A 46 -19.49 34.12 -16.92
C ALA A 46 -20.72 35.03 -16.78
N THR A 47 -21.27 35.52 -17.89
CA THR A 47 -22.45 36.40 -17.88
C THR A 47 -23.68 35.65 -17.40
N ARG A 48 -24.52 36.33 -16.61
CA ARG A 48 -25.72 35.74 -16.02
C ARG A 48 -26.82 35.50 -17.05
N TYR A 49 -26.97 36.42 -17.99
CA TYR A 49 -28.04 36.40 -18.99
C TYR A 49 -27.46 36.12 -20.38
N PRO A 50 -28.03 35.17 -21.13
CA PRO A 50 -27.67 34.98 -22.53
C PRO A 50 -28.13 36.18 -23.37
N PRO A 51 -27.48 36.45 -24.52
CA PRO A 51 -28.00 37.42 -25.48
C PRO A 51 -29.38 36.98 -25.97
N ALA A 52 -30.20 37.95 -26.38
CA ALA A 52 -31.52 37.66 -26.92
C ALA A 52 -31.42 36.72 -28.13
N SER A 53 -32.22 35.66 -28.12
CA SER A 53 -32.30 34.65 -29.18
C SER A 53 -33.69 34.69 -29.81
N ALA A 54 -33.75 34.57 -31.14
CA ALA A 54 -35.01 34.37 -31.87
C ALA A 54 -35.56 32.95 -31.68
N GLU A 55 -34.69 31.99 -31.37
CA GLU A 55 -35.07 30.61 -31.09
C GLU A 55 -35.48 30.43 -29.63
N VAL A 56 -36.52 29.63 -29.40
CA VAL A 56 -36.96 29.20 -28.06
C VAL A 56 -36.01 28.11 -27.57
N LEU A 57 -35.35 28.38 -26.45
CA LEU A 57 -34.35 27.49 -25.85
C LEU A 57 -34.76 27.12 -24.44
N ASP A 58 -34.60 25.84 -24.10
CA ASP A 58 -34.81 25.32 -22.77
C ASP A 58 -33.54 25.45 -21.93
N PRO A 59 -33.61 26.06 -20.72
CA PRO A 59 -32.48 26.12 -19.81
C PRO A 59 -32.32 24.79 -19.08
N VAL A 60 -31.10 24.27 -19.04
CA VAL A 60 -30.77 23.00 -18.37
C VAL A 60 -29.54 23.17 -17.48
N LEU A 61 -29.62 22.71 -16.22
CA LEU A 61 -28.48 22.71 -15.32
C LEU A 61 -27.42 21.72 -15.82
N VAL A 62 -26.16 22.17 -15.86
CA VAL A 62 -24.98 21.34 -16.12
C VAL A 62 -23.95 21.58 -15.04
N SER A 63 -23.22 20.53 -14.69
CA SER A 63 -22.13 20.60 -13.74
C SER A 63 -21.02 19.60 -14.09
N GLY A 64 -19.81 19.88 -13.61
CA GLY A 64 -18.66 19.00 -13.68
C GLY A 64 -17.81 19.19 -12.43
N SER A 65 -17.50 18.11 -11.73
CA SER A 65 -16.61 18.14 -10.56
C SER A 65 -15.32 17.38 -10.85
N ALA A 66 -14.22 17.83 -10.25
CA ALA A 66 -12.95 17.14 -10.26
C ALA A 66 -12.36 17.13 -8.85
N VAL A 67 -12.04 15.93 -8.35
CA VAL A 67 -11.32 15.77 -7.09
C VAL A 67 -9.85 15.56 -7.42
N ILE A 68 -9.01 16.44 -6.91
CA ILE A 68 -7.57 16.34 -7.12
C ILE A 68 -6.86 16.20 -5.77
N GLY A 69 -6.08 15.12 -5.65
CA GLY A 69 -5.17 14.89 -4.55
C GLY A 69 -3.79 15.46 -4.84
N SER A 70 -3.18 16.08 -3.83
CA SER A 70 -1.78 16.52 -3.88
C SER A 70 -0.81 15.33 -3.89
N ASP A 71 0.27 15.43 -4.66
CA ASP A 71 1.39 14.49 -4.58
C ASP A 71 2.19 14.75 -3.28
N TYR A 72 2.29 13.72 -2.43
CA TYR A 72 3.03 13.75 -1.15
C TYR A 72 4.48 14.22 -1.34
N PHE A 73 5.12 13.81 -2.43
CA PHE A 73 6.51 14.17 -2.69
C PHE A 73 6.67 15.65 -3.04
N ARG A 74 5.76 16.20 -3.85
CA ARG A 74 5.74 17.63 -4.17
C ARG A 74 5.43 18.48 -2.95
N LEU A 75 4.58 17.99 -2.05
CA LEU A 75 4.29 18.63 -0.77
C LEU A 75 5.51 18.64 0.15
N PHE A 76 6.25 17.53 0.24
CA PHE A 76 7.50 17.46 0.99
C PHE A 76 8.51 18.49 0.49
N VAL A 77 8.75 18.55 -0.83
CA VAL A 77 9.66 19.52 -1.46
C VAL A 77 9.14 20.96 -1.31
N ALA A 78 7.83 21.18 -1.37
CA ALA A 78 7.23 22.50 -1.09
C ALA A 78 7.39 22.90 0.39
N GLY A 79 7.36 21.92 1.31
CA GLY A 79 7.66 22.10 2.73
C GLY A 79 9.09 22.58 2.96
N LEU A 80 10.07 22.01 2.26
CA LEU A 80 11.47 22.48 2.29
C LEU A 80 11.61 23.92 1.77
N ARG A 81 10.79 24.31 0.78
CA ARG A 81 10.74 25.70 0.28
C ARG A 81 10.12 26.71 1.24
N LYS A 82 9.42 26.28 2.30
CA LYS A 82 8.90 27.21 3.33
C LYS A 82 10.00 28.04 3.99
N ILE A 83 11.23 27.54 4.01
CA ILE A 83 12.39 28.21 4.59
C ILE A 83 12.91 29.34 3.67
N VAL A 84 12.72 29.21 2.36
CA VAL A 84 13.28 30.13 1.34
C VAL A 84 12.27 31.20 0.91
N GLY A 85 10.98 30.99 1.16
CA GLY A 85 9.89 31.90 0.76
C GLY A 85 9.51 31.80 -0.73
N GLY A 86 8.39 32.42 -1.10
CA GLY A 86 7.85 32.46 -2.47
C GLY A 86 6.51 31.72 -2.68
N ASN A 87 5.98 31.79 -3.90
CA ASN A 87 4.68 31.19 -4.24
C ASN A 87 4.68 29.67 -4.14
N TYR A 88 3.54 29.13 -3.72
CA TYR A 88 3.28 27.69 -3.63
C TYR A 88 2.96 27.09 -5.01
N ARG A 89 3.91 27.14 -5.94
CA ARG A 89 3.76 26.66 -7.34
C ARG A 89 3.18 25.24 -7.44
N ALA A 90 3.49 24.37 -6.48
CA ALA A 90 2.94 23.01 -6.45
C ALA A 90 1.41 22.99 -6.24
N TYR A 91 0.90 23.84 -5.35
CA TYR A 91 -0.54 23.96 -5.09
C TYR A 91 -1.25 24.74 -6.20
N GLU A 92 -0.61 25.79 -6.75
CA GLU A 92 -1.15 26.53 -7.90
C GLU A 92 -1.39 25.60 -9.10
N GLN A 93 -0.38 24.78 -9.44
CA GLN A 93 -0.50 23.78 -10.51
C GLN A 93 -1.56 22.71 -10.22
N LEU A 94 -1.82 22.41 -8.95
CA LEU A 94 -2.85 21.46 -8.55
C LEU A 94 -4.24 22.05 -8.76
N MET A 95 -4.45 23.29 -8.30
CA MET A 95 -5.72 24.00 -8.46
C MET A 95 -6.03 24.27 -9.92
N GLU A 96 -5.02 24.63 -10.72
CA GLU A 96 -5.19 24.89 -12.15
C GLU A 96 -5.67 23.65 -12.89
N ARG A 97 -5.05 22.49 -12.63
CA ARG A 97 -5.54 21.20 -13.15
C ARG A 97 -6.97 20.90 -12.73
N GLY A 98 -7.32 21.22 -11.48
CA GLY A 98 -8.67 21.03 -10.94
C GLY A 98 -9.71 21.82 -11.69
N ARG A 99 -9.44 23.11 -11.92
CA ARG A 99 -10.32 23.97 -12.71
C ARG A 99 -10.47 23.48 -14.14
N ARG A 100 -9.37 23.17 -14.81
CA ARG A 100 -9.37 22.67 -16.19
C ARG A 100 -10.20 21.39 -16.32
N GLN A 101 -9.96 20.40 -15.47
CA GLN A 101 -10.72 19.14 -15.48
C GLN A 101 -12.21 19.34 -15.17
N ALA A 102 -12.55 20.20 -14.19
CA ALA A 102 -13.94 20.50 -13.85
C ALA A 102 -14.68 21.17 -15.01
N LEU A 103 -14.02 22.11 -15.71
CA LEU A 103 -14.56 22.77 -16.90
C LEU A 103 -14.72 21.81 -18.08
N VAL A 104 -13.76 20.91 -18.31
CA VAL A 104 -13.88 19.86 -19.32
C VAL A 104 -15.10 18.98 -19.04
N ARG A 105 -15.29 18.52 -17.81
CA ARG A 105 -16.46 17.72 -17.42
C ARG A 105 -17.77 18.49 -17.54
N LEU A 106 -17.79 19.78 -17.20
CA LEU A 106 -18.94 20.66 -17.44
C LEU A 106 -19.30 20.74 -18.93
N LYS A 107 -18.29 20.91 -19.79
CA LYS A 107 -18.47 20.95 -21.26
C LYS A 107 -18.93 19.60 -21.81
N GLN A 108 -18.40 18.49 -21.31
CA GLN A 108 -18.86 17.14 -21.65
C GLN A 108 -20.34 16.96 -21.27
N ALA A 109 -20.74 17.39 -20.08
CA ALA A 109 -22.14 17.35 -19.63
C ALA A 109 -23.05 18.21 -20.52
N ALA A 110 -22.59 19.38 -20.96
CA ALA A 110 -23.33 20.22 -21.91
C ALA A 110 -23.44 19.56 -23.30
N LYS A 111 -22.35 19.01 -23.82
CA LYS A 111 -22.29 18.31 -25.11
C LYS A 111 -23.19 17.07 -25.13
N ALA A 112 -23.21 16.29 -24.05
CA ALA A 112 -24.10 15.14 -23.88
C ALA A 112 -25.59 15.52 -23.94
N LYS A 113 -25.92 16.74 -23.55
CA LYS A 113 -27.29 17.31 -23.64
C LYS A 113 -27.57 18.01 -24.97
N GLY A 114 -26.61 18.04 -25.90
CA GLY A 114 -26.73 18.72 -27.19
C GLY A 114 -26.62 20.24 -27.12
N ALA A 115 -26.20 20.80 -25.98
CA ALA A 115 -25.99 22.23 -25.84
C ALA A 115 -24.65 22.65 -26.44
N LYS A 116 -24.58 23.87 -26.98
CA LYS A 116 -23.33 24.48 -27.50
C LYS A 116 -22.80 25.61 -26.62
N MET A 117 -23.60 26.05 -25.65
CA MET A 117 -23.27 27.20 -24.81
C MET A 117 -23.72 26.97 -23.37
N VAL A 118 -22.90 27.40 -22.43
CA VAL A 118 -23.19 27.39 -20.99
C VAL A 118 -23.01 28.80 -20.43
N PHE A 119 -24.04 29.33 -19.79
CA PHE A 119 -24.05 30.66 -19.17
C PHE A 119 -24.02 30.57 -17.64
N ASN A 120 -23.70 31.71 -17.01
CA ASN A 120 -23.56 31.86 -15.56
C ASN A 120 -22.64 30.77 -14.96
N VAL A 121 -21.54 30.46 -15.64
CA VAL A 121 -20.58 29.45 -15.18
C VAL A 121 -19.90 29.93 -13.91
N ARG A 122 -19.98 29.12 -12.86
CA ARG A 122 -19.35 29.37 -11.56
C ARG A 122 -18.45 28.21 -11.20
N ILE A 123 -17.35 28.51 -10.52
CA ILE A 123 -16.41 27.53 -9.99
C ILE A 123 -16.37 27.69 -8.48
N THR A 124 -16.55 26.58 -7.76
CA THR A 124 -16.47 26.51 -6.29
C THR A 124 -15.48 25.44 -5.90
N THR A 125 -14.78 25.64 -4.78
CA THR A 125 -13.82 24.68 -4.27
C THR A 125 -14.22 24.20 -2.88
N SER A 126 -14.15 22.89 -2.63
CA SER A 126 -14.38 22.29 -1.31
C SER A 126 -13.15 21.50 -0.87
N ARG A 127 -12.87 21.46 0.43
CA ARG A 127 -11.81 20.60 0.99
C ARG A 127 -12.44 19.27 1.36
N ILE A 128 -11.88 18.17 0.87
CA ILE A 128 -12.40 16.82 1.13
C ILE A 128 -11.70 16.16 2.31
N SER A 129 -10.38 16.33 2.44
CA SER A 129 -9.59 15.70 3.51
C SER A 129 -9.72 16.46 4.83
N ASN A 130 -10.18 15.78 5.89
CA ASN A 130 -10.14 16.28 7.26
C ASN A 130 -8.73 16.12 7.82
N SER A 131 -8.09 17.23 8.17
CA SER A 131 -6.74 17.31 8.74
C SER A 131 -6.59 16.50 10.04
N ARG A 132 -6.34 15.19 9.94
CA ARG A 132 -5.63 14.40 10.96
C ARG A 132 -4.30 13.95 10.39
N GLY A 133 -3.26 14.70 10.74
CA GLY A 133 -1.84 14.32 10.66
C GLY A 133 -1.37 13.55 9.41
N GLY A 134 -0.89 14.26 8.40
CA GLY A 134 -0.03 13.68 7.35
C GLY A 134 -0.73 13.27 6.04
N GLU A 135 -2.05 13.41 5.95
CA GLU A 135 -2.79 13.09 4.73
C GLU A 135 -2.55 14.12 3.61
N ALA A 136 -2.43 13.62 2.38
CA ALA A 136 -2.37 14.43 1.17
C ALA A 136 -3.64 15.30 1.07
N THR A 137 -3.47 16.62 0.90
CA THR A 137 -4.58 17.54 0.75
C THR A 137 -5.37 17.22 -0.51
N GLN A 138 -6.64 16.89 -0.34
CA GLN A 138 -7.58 16.66 -1.44
C GLN A 138 -8.55 17.82 -1.54
N VAL A 139 -8.73 18.34 -2.75
CA VAL A 139 -9.63 19.46 -3.03
C VAL A 139 -10.55 19.08 -4.16
N GLU A 140 -11.84 19.32 -3.95
CA GLU A 140 -12.83 19.29 -5.02
C GLU A 140 -12.86 20.65 -5.71
N VAL A 141 -12.92 20.62 -7.03
CA VAL A 141 -13.28 21.78 -7.86
C VAL A 141 -14.57 21.43 -8.58
N LEU A 142 -15.64 22.15 -8.28
CA LEU A 142 -16.95 22.02 -8.90
C LEU A 142 -17.18 23.21 -9.82
N ALA A 143 -17.47 22.94 -11.09
CA ALA A 143 -17.95 23.92 -12.06
C ALA A 143 -19.41 23.65 -12.37
N TYR A 144 -20.26 24.68 -12.40
CA TYR A 144 -21.68 24.54 -12.75
C TYR A 144 -22.21 25.77 -13.48
N GLY A 145 -23.27 25.60 -14.25
CA GLY A 145 -23.90 26.66 -15.02
C GLY A 145 -25.19 26.21 -15.70
N THR A 146 -25.74 27.07 -16.54
CA THR A 146 -26.98 26.82 -17.29
C THR A 146 -26.66 26.67 -18.77
N ALA A 147 -26.83 25.46 -19.28
CA ALA A 147 -26.77 25.17 -20.71
C ALA A 147 -28.12 25.46 -21.36
N PHE A 148 -28.11 25.83 -22.64
CA PHE A 148 -29.33 26.02 -23.42
C PHE A 148 -29.40 24.99 -24.54
N VAL A 149 -30.54 24.33 -24.66
CA VAL A 149 -30.85 23.34 -25.70
C VAL A 149 -32.10 23.79 -26.46
N GLN A 150 -32.29 23.28 -27.67
CA GLN A 150 -33.48 23.61 -28.44
C GLN A 150 -34.74 23.12 -27.70
N ALA A 151 -35.70 24.01 -27.48
CA ALA A 151 -36.95 23.65 -26.83
C ALA A 151 -37.75 22.67 -27.69
N ARG A 152 -38.39 21.68 -27.07
CA ARG A 152 -39.24 20.70 -27.77
C ARG A 152 -40.67 20.76 -27.27
N GLY A 153 -41.60 20.98 -28.20
CA GLY A 153 -43.03 20.72 -28.04
C GLY A 153 -43.64 21.33 -26.77
N THR A 154 -44.25 20.48 -25.95
CA THR A 154 -44.96 20.84 -24.71
C THR A 154 -44.02 20.85 -23.49
N VAL A 155 -44.43 21.48 -22.38
CA VAL A 155 -43.65 21.53 -21.12
C VAL A 155 -43.28 20.12 -20.60
N ALA A 156 -44.11 19.11 -20.88
CA ALA A 156 -43.83 17.72 -20.50
C ALA A 156 -42.70 17.07 -21.32
N GLU A 157 -42.43 17.59 -22.52
CA GLU A 157 -41.39 17.13 -23.45
C GLU A 157 -40.10 17.96 -23.33
N SER A 158 -40.15 19.05 -22.55
CA SER A 158 -39.05 19.97 -22.31
C SER A 158 -37.95 19.34 -21.44
N HIS A 159 -36.70 19.64 -21.76
CA HIS A 159 -35.52 19.22 -20.98
C HIS A 159 -35.41 19.90 -19.60
N VAL A 160 -36.36 20.77 -19.25
CA VAL A 160 -36.47 21.45 -17.95
C VAL A 160 -37.04 20.53 -16.86
N GLY A 161 -37.58 19.36 -17.22
CA GLY A 161 -38.00 18.31 -16.29
C GLY A 161 -36.85 17.75 -15.45
N HIS A 162 -37.18 17.24 -14.26
CA HIS A 162 -36.25 16.68 -13.27
C HIS A 162 -35.06 15.96 -13.92
N VAL A 163 -33.87 16.54 -13.78
CA VAL A 163 -32.62 15.93 -14.24
C VAL A 163 -32.39 14.69 -13.37
N ALA A 164 -32.54 13.49 -13.95
CA ALA A 164 -32.00 12.28 -13.34
C ALA A 164 -30.54 12.59 -12.96
N GLY A 165 -30.21 12.40 -11.68
CA GLY A 165 -29.04 13.01 -11.03
C GLY A 165 -27.78 12.97 -11.89
N VAL A 166 -26.94 14.00 -11.77
CA VAL A 166 -25.64 14.09 -12.44
C VAL A 166 -25.01 12.71 -12.38
N GLY A 167 -24.83 12.08 -13.55
CA GLY A 167 -23.99 10.92 -13.67
C GLY A 167 -22.58 11.38 -13.34
N VAL A 168 -22.27 11.50 -12.04
CA VAL A 168 -20.94 11.17 -11.57
C VAL A 168 -20.71 9.82 -12.21
N PRO A 169 -19.62 9.62 -12.98
CA PRO A 169 -19.26 8.27 -13.39
C PRO A 169 -19.29 7.47 -12.09
N LEU A 170 -20.36 6.67 -11.90
CA LEU A 170 -20.41 5.74 -10.80
C LEU A 170 -19.15 4.92 -11.03
N GLU A 171 -18.47 4.58 -9.94
CA GLU A 171 -17.19 3.89 -9.97
C GLU A 171 -17.14 2.74 -10.99
N ASN A 172 -18.28 2.19 -11.39
CA ASN A 172 -18.58 1.42 -12.60
C ASN A 172 -17.84 1.75 -13.94
N GLU A 173 -17.34 2.97 -14.21
CA GLU A 173 -16.47 3.20 -15.39
C GLU A 173 -15.00 2.82 -15.15
N VAL A 174 -14.59 2.74 -13.89
CA VAL A 174 -13.32 2.21 -13.40
C VAL A 174 -13.63 0.90 -12.69
N PRO A 175 -13.65 -0.26 -13.37
CA PRO A 175 -14.08 -1.50 -12.76
C PRO A 175 -13.31 -1.71 -11.45
N ALA A 176 -14.05 -1.75 -10.34
CA ALA A 176 -13.47 -1.83 -9.00
C ALA A 176 -12.47 -2.98 -8.95
N LEU A 177 -11.48 -2.90 -8.05
CA LEU A 177 -10.34 -3.83 -8.02
C LEU A 177 -10.77 -5.32 -8.16
N HIS A 178 -11.87 -5.70 -7.51
CA HIS A 178 -12.46 -7.04 -7.50
C HIS A 178 -13.24 -7.44 -8.78
N GLN A 179 -13.62 -6.51 -9.65
CA GLN A 179 -14.38 -6.79 -10.87
C GLN A 179 -13.50 -7.36 -11.99
N ARG A 180 -12.18 -7.12 -11.94
CA ARG A 180 -11.22 -7.74 -12.87
C ARG A 180 -10.86 -9.14 -12.37
N LYS A 181 -11.18 -10.19 -13.14
CA LYS A 181 -10.91 -11.61 -12.77
C LYS A 181 -9.50 -11.84 -12.24
N PHE A 182 -8.48 -11.36 -12.96
CA PHE A 182 -7.08 -11.50 -12.52
C PHE A 182 -6.85 -10.89 -11.14
N THR A 183 -7.32 -9.67 -10.94
CA THR A 183 -7.14 -8.94 -9.69
C THR A 183 -7.91 -9.58 -8.54
N LEU A 184 -9.13 -10.08 -8.81
CA LEU A 184 -9.92 -10.84 -7.85
C LEU A 184 -9.16 -12.09 -7.39
N TYR A 185 -8.63 -12.89 -8.32
CA TYR A 185 -7.84 -14.08 -7.98
C TYR A 185 -6.60 -13.71 -7.17
N TRP A 186 -5.92 -12.63 -7.54
CA TRP A 186 -4.78 -12.12 -6.79
C TRP A 186 -5.16 -11.67 -5.37
N MET A 187 -6.29 -10.97 -5.18
CA MET A 187 -6.80 -10.57 -3.87
C MET A 187 -7.15 -11.78 -3.01
N LEU A 188 -7.83 -12.76 -3.58
CA LEU A 188 -8.17 -14.01 -2.88
C LEU A 188 -6.91 -14.77 -2.46
N ALA A 189 -5.88 -14.83 -3.31
CA ALA A 189 -4.59 -15.41 -2.96
C ALA A 189 -3.91 -14.65 -1.81
N CYS A 190 -3.91 -13.31 -1.83
CA CYS A 190 -3.36 -12.49 -0.75
C CYS A 190 -4.13 -12.69 0.57
N LEU A 191 -5.46 -12.78 0.51
CA LEU A 191 -6.30 -13.06 1.68
C LEU A 191 -6.03 -14.46 2.24
N ALA A 192 -5.92 -15.48 1.40
CA ALA A 192 -5.58 -16.83 1.83
C ALA A 192 -4.19 -16.90 2.48
N MET A 193 -3.19 -16.23 1.88
CA MET A 193 -1.85 -16.11 2.43
C MET A 193 -1.83 -15.32 3.75
N GLY A 194 -2.58 -14.21 3.85
CA GLY A 194 -2.72 -13.44 5.08
C GLY A 194 -3.40 -14.24 6.19
N ALA A 195 -4.47 -14.97 5.87
CA ALA A 195 -5.13 -15.88 6.80
C ALA A 195 -4.16 -16.98 7.27
N TYR A 196 -3.35 -17.54 6.37
CA TYR A 196 -2.29 -18.48 6.73
C TYR A 196 -1.30 -17.87 7.72
N LEU A 197 -0.81 -16.64 7.50
CA LEU A 197 0.10 -15.97 8.44
C LEU A 197 -0.50 -15.72 9.82
N ILE A 198 -1.81 -15.46 9.88
CA ILE A 198 -2.50 -15.25 11.15
C ILE A 198 -2.68 -16.58 11.85
N VAL A 199 -3.12 -17.63 11.13
CA VAL A 199 -3.50 -18.93 11.70
C VAL A 199 -2.28 -19.79 12.02
N SER A 200 -1.23 -19.76 11.20
CA SER A 200 -0.07 -20.66 11.34
C SER A 200 0.58 -20.57 12.72
N PRO A 201 0.86 -19.39 13.32
CA PRO A 201 1.48 -19.33 14.63
C PRO A 201 0.57 -19.84 15.76
N PHE A 202 -0.75 -19.77 15.61
CA PHE A 202 -1.68 -20.33 16.61
C PHE A 202 -1.75 -21.84 16.52
N LEU A 203 -1.77 -22.41 15.30
CA LEU A 203 -1.68 -23.85 15.12
C LEU A 203 -0.37 -24.40 15.67
N ASP A 204 0.74 -23.68 15.44
CA ASP A 204 2.06 -24.08 15.91
C ASP A 204 2.19 -24.00 17.45
N ARG A 205 1.37 -23.19 18.15
CA ARG A 205 1.32 -23.21 19.64
C ARG A 205 0.74 -24.48 20.22
N GLY A 206 -0.17 -25.14 19.51
CA GLY A 206 -0.74 -26.43 19.91
C GLY A 206 0.04 -27.63 19.38
N ALA A 207 1.07 -27.40 18.56
CA ALA A 207 1.90 -28.45 18.00
C ALA A 207 2.93 -28.96 19.02
N GLN A 208 3.31 -30.22 18.88
CA GLN A 208 4.32 -30.90 19.72
C GLN A 208 5.75 -30.39 19.46
N GLU A 209 5.96 -29.63 18.38
CA GLU A 209 7.28 -29.14 17.95
C GLU A 209 7.16 -27.69 17.44
N GLN A 210 8.10 -26.82 17.80
CA GLN A 210 8.14 -25.41 17.42
C GLN A 210 9.45 -25.05 16.72
N TRP A 211 9.51 -25.29 15.41
CA TRP A 211 10.72 -25.10 14.60
C TRP A 211 11.12 -23.63 14.39
N ARG A 212 12.41 -23.33 14.54
CA ARG A 212 13.05 -22.02 14.27
C ARG A 212 14.37 -22.21 13.53
N TYR A 213 14.77 -21.26 12.68
CA TYR A 213 16.06 -21.33 11.98
C TYR A 213 17.24 -21.15 12.94
N THR A 214 18.28 -21.97 12.79
CA THR A 214 19.50 -21.94 13.63
C THR A 214 20.46 -20.81 13.25
N ALA A 215 20.62 -20.51 11.95
CA ALA A 215 21.61 -19.56 11.41
C ALA A 215 20.95 -18.32 10.74
N GLY A 216 19.81 -17.89 11.26
CA GLY A 216 18.97 -16.88 10.62
C GLY A 216 18.26 -17.41 9.36
N ALA A 217 17.08 -16.88 9.07
CA ALA A 217 16.35 -17.24 7.86
C ALA A 217 17.08 -16.74 6.59
N PRO A 218 16.95 -17.42 5.44
CA PRO A 218 17.56 -17.01 4.17
C PRO A 218 16.83 -15.79 3.56
N TRP A 219 16.85 -14.66 4.26
CA TRP A 219 16.09 -13.45 3.94
C TRP A 219 16.41 -12.88 2.56
N LEU A 220 17.65 -12.99 2.10
CA LEU A 220 18.06 -12.55 0.76
C LEU A 220 17.37 -13.35 -0.34
N VAL A 221 17.23 -14.67 -0.15
CA VAL A 221 16.51 -15.54 -1.09
C VAL A 221 15.02 -15.18 -1.07
N PHE A 222 14.44 -15.01 0.11
CA PHE A 222 13.03 -14.64 0.26
C PHE A 222 12.70 -13.28 -0.37
N ALA A 223 13.56 -12.29 -0.16
CA ALA A 223 13.43 -10.97 -0.76
C ALA A 223 13.58 -11.06 -2.29
N GLY A 224 14.57 -11.82 -2.79
CA GLY A 224 14.79 -12.02 -4.22
C GLY A 224 13.57 -12.64 -4.92
N VAL A 225 13.01 -13.71 -4.36
CA VAL A 225 11.79 -14.35 -4.85
C VAL A 225 10.59 -13.39 -4.78
N ALA A 226 10.45 -12.65 -3.66
CA ALA A 226 9.35 -11.69 -3.50
C ALA A 226 9.41 -10.56 -4.53
N VAL A 227 10.60 -10.01 -4.81
CA VAL A 227 10.80 -9.00 -5.86
C VAL A 227 10.49 -9.58 -7.24
N LEU A 228 10.96 -10.80 -7.54
CA LEU A 228 10.72 -11.44 -8.83
C LEU A 228 9.22 -11.66 -9.08
N ILE A 229 8.50 -12.24 -8.12
CA ILE A 229 7.05 -12.49 -8.22
C ILE A 229 6.30 -11.15 -8.34
N THR A 230 6.67 -10.16 -7.54
CA THR A 230 6.10 -8.81 -7.61
C THR A 230 6.30 -8.17 -8.99
N ALA A 231 7.49 -8.30 -9.58
CA ALA A 231 7.80 -7.79 -10.91
C ALA A 231 6.99 -8.49 -12.01
N ILE A 232 6.78 -9.81 -11.90
CA ILE A 232 5.94 -10.59 -12.81
C ILE A 232 4.49 -10.12 -12.74
N ILE A 233 3.93 -9.97 -11.54
CA ILE A 233 2.57 -9.48 -11.31
C ILE A 233 2.41 -8.08 -11.89
N CYS A 234 3.36 -7.17 -11.63
CA CYS A 234 3.34 -5.82 -12.19
C CYS A 234 3.38 -5.83 -13.71
N ARG A 235 4.28 -6.61 -14.33
CA ARG A 235 4.36 -6.74 -15.79
C ARG A 235 3.07 -7.26 -16.39
N TYR A 236 2.46 -8.26 -15.76
CA TYR A 236 1.20 -8.83 -16.22
C TYR A 236 0.06 -7.81 -16.11
N ALA A 237 -0.04 -7.11 -14.98
CA ALA A 237 -1.05 -6.09 -14.73
C ALA A 237 -0.94 -4.91 -15.72
N ILE A 238 0.29 -4.46 -16.00
CA ILE A 238 0.57 -3.43 -17.02
C ILE A 238 0.12 -3.90 -18.41
N ARG A 239 0.42 -5.16 -18.79
CA ARG A 239 -0.04 -5.74 -20.07
C ARG A 239 -1.56 -5.87 -20.14
N ALA A 240 -2.21 -6.18 -19.02
CA ALA A 240 -3.66 -6.23 -18.89
C ALA A 240 -4.32 -4.85 -18.86
N ARG A 241 -3.56 -3.75 -19.09
CA ARG A 241 -4.03 -2.36 -19.04
C ARG A 241 -4.79 -2.06 -17.74
N SER A 242 -4.30 -2.56 -16.60
CA SER A 242 -4.80 -2.15 -15.29
C SER A 242 -4.39 -0.70 -14.97
N MET A 243 -5.16 -0.04 -14.12
CA MET A 243 -4.84 1.33 -13.71
C MET A 243 -3.54 1.38 -12.91
N SER A 244 -2.88 2.53 -12.92
CA SER A 244 -1.63 2.72 -12.19
C SER A 244 -1.76 2.49 -10.69
N SER A 245 -2.92 2.82 -10.11
CA SER A 245 -3.26 2.53 -8.71
C SER A 245 -3.20 1.03 -8.42
N ASP A 246 -3.77 0.20 -9.30
CA ASP A 246 -4.05 -1.21 -9.02
C ASP A 246 -2.78 -2.03 -8.91
N TRP A 247 -1.87 -1.90 -9.90
CA TRP A 247 -0.65 -2.68 -9.88
C TRP A 247 0.36 -2.17 -8.84
N ILE A 248 0.26 -0.91 -8.39
CA ILE A 248 1.04 -0.40 -7.24
C ILE A 248 0.57 -1.09 -5.96
N VAL A 249 -0.74 -1.14 -5.71
CA VAL A 249 -1.32 -1.83 -4.56
C VAL A 249 -0.94 -3.31 -4.59
N MET A 250 -1.03 -3.94 -5.77
CA MET A 250 -0.61 -5.33 -5.95
C MET A 250 0.85 -5.55 -5.57
N ALA A 251 1.74 -4.66 -6.01
CA ALA A 251 3.16 -4.79 -5.74
C ALA A 251 3.48 -4.74 -4.25
N ILE A 252 2.92 -3.74 -3.56
CA ILE A 252 3.14 -3.53 -2.13
C ILE A 252 2.60 -4.71 -1.33
N LEU A 253 1.35 -5.10 -1.56
CA LEU A 253 0.73 -6.18 -0.79
C LEU A 253 1.37 -7.53 -1.07
N THR A 254 1.73 -7.83 -2.33
CA THR A 254 2.45 -9.06 -2.67
C THR A 254 3.76 -9.12 -1.90
N PHE A 255 4.58 -8.07 -1.95
CA PHE A 255 5.87 -8.08 -1.28
C PHE A 255 5.75 -8.24 0.25
N LEU A 256 4.84 -7.49 0.88
CA LEU A 256 4.63 -7.54 2.33
C LEU A 256 4.10 -8.88 2.84
N ILE A 257 3.21 -9.53 2.08
CA ILE A 257 2.62 -10.81 2.48
C ILE A 257 3.55 -11.99 2.15
N LEU A 258 4.17 -11.96 0.97
CA LEU A 258 4.93 -13.10 0.47
C LEU A 258 6.21 -13.35 1.27
N LEU A 259 6.83 -12.29 1.81
CA LEU A 259 8.08 -12.40 2.57
C LEU A 259 7.92 -13.22 3.86
N PRO A 260 6.95 -12.94 4.76
CA PRO A 260 6.69 -13.79 5.92
C PRO A 260 6.05 -15.15 5.55
N VAL A 261 5.28 -15.26 4.46
CA VAL A 261 4.71 -16.55 4.04
C VAL A 261 5.82 -17.53 3.68
N GLN A 262 6.81 -17.07 2.91
CA GLN A 262 7.97 -17.89 2.54
C GLN A 262 8.72 -18.41 3.77
N TYR A 263 8.87 -17.57 4.80
CA TYR A 263 9.48 -17.98 6.06
C TYR A 263 8.74 -19.17 6.71
N PHE A 264 7.43 -19.07 6.91
CA PHE A 264 6.65 -20.14 7.56
C PHE A 264 6.51 -21.40 6.69
N VAL A 265 6.32 -21.23 5.39
CA VAL A 265 6.22 -22.35 4.44
C VAL A 265 7.54 -23.13 4.41
N LEU A 266 8.68 -22.44 4.34
CA LEU A 266 9.97 -23.11 4.27
C LEU A 266 10.31 -23.84 5.59
N LEU A 267 9.94 -23.29 6.76
CA LEU A 267 10.05 -24.03 8.03
C LEU A 267 9.28 -25.36 7.98
N LYS A 268 8.00 -25.32 7.58
CA LYS A 268 7.17 -26.54 7.52
C LYS A 268 7.67 -27.52 6.47
N LEU A 269 8.12 -27.03 5.32
CA LEU A 269 8.69 -27.87 4.27
C LEU A 269 9.98 -28.55 4.73
N ASN A 270 10.88 -27.80 5.39
CA ASN A 270 12.13 -28.35 5.91
C ASN A 270 11.88 -29.43 6.98
N ALA A 271 10.88 -29.22 7.85
CA ALA A 271 10.47 -30.20 8.85
C ALA A 271 9.87 -31.46 8.20
N ALA A 272 8.99 -31.29 7.21
CA ALA A 272 8.34 -32.41 6.52
C ALA A 272 9.33 -33.29 5.72
N LEU A 273 10.44 -32.69 5.25
CA LEU A 273 11.48 -33.39 4.52
C LEU A 273 12.52 -34.08 5.44
N ASP A 274 12.48 -33.83 6.75
CA ASP A 274 13.32 -34.51 7.74
C ASP A 274 12.48 -35.44 8.62
N PRO A 275 12.31 -36.72 8.24
CA PRO A 275 11.48 -37.65 9.00
C PRO A 275 12.07 -38.06 10.37
N SER A 276 13.33 -37.71 10.67
CA SER A 276 13.99 -38.10 11.92
C SER A 276 14.96 -37.01 12.42
N PRO A 277 14.44 -35.94 13.07
CA PRO A 277 15.26 -34.88 13.63
C PRO A 277 16.28 -35.42 14.64
N GLN A 278 17.53 -34.97 14.52
CA GLN A 278 18.65 -35.48 15.32
C GLN A 278 18.83 -34.67 16.60
N HIS A 279 19.27 -35.32 17.67
CA HIS A 279 19.60 -34.70 18.95
C HIS A 279 21.08 -34.35 18.99
N TRP A 280 21.40 -33.06 19.07
CA TRP A 280 22.77 -32.55 19.01
C TRP A 280 23.08 -31.85 20.33
N VAL A 281 24.25 -32.14 20.90
CA VAL A 281 24.65 -31.58 22.20
C VAL A 281 25.39 -30.27 21.99
N TYR A 282 24.84 -29.19 22.53
CA TYR A 282 25.44 -27.87 22.54
C TYR A 282 26.01 -27.53 23.91
N ILE A 283 27.14 -26.83 23.95
CA ILE A 283 27.77 -26.33 25.17
C ILE A 283 27.54 -24.82 25.25
N VAL A 284 26.99 -24.37 26.37
CA VAL A 284 26.79 -22.94 26.65
C VAL A 284 28.15 -22.26 26.81
N GLN A 285 28.37 -21.18 26.07
CA GLN A 285 29.55 -20.33 26.13
C GLN A 285 29.29 -19.08 26.98
N ALA A 286 30.37 -18.42 27.40
CA ALA A 286 30.27 -17.14 28.10
C ALA A 286 29.49 -16.11 27.24
N GLY A 287 28.43 -15.54 27.79
CA GLY A 287 27.53 -14.62 27.08
C GLY A 287 26.31 -15.27 26.41
N GLY A 288 26.05 -16.56 26.65
CA GLY A 288 24.79 -17.22 26.25
C GLY A 288 24.76 -17.80 24.84
N LYS A 289 25.88 -17.77 24.10
CA LYS A 289 26.02 -18.45 22.80
C LYS A 289 26.12 -19.96 22.98
N LEU A 290 25.61 -20.73 22.03
CA LEU A 290 25.67 -22.19 22.03
C LEU A 290 26.63 -22.68 20.95
N HIS A 291 27.65 -23.46 21.36
CA HIS A 291 28.57 -24.09 20.43
C HIS A 291 28.39 -25.60 20.45
N GLY A 292 28.22 -26.22 19.28
CA GLY A 292 28.00 -27.65 19.24
C GLY A 292 29.25 -28.43 19.64
N ARG A 293 29.03 -29.49 20.42
CA ARG A 293 30.07 -30.45 20.81
C ARG A 293 30.38 -31.42 19.66
N ASP A 294 29.36 -31.73 18.86
CA ASP A 294 29.42 -32.70 17.78
C ASP A 294 30.01 -32.08 16.49
N ARG A 295 30.83 -32.86 15.78
CA ARG A 295 31.53 -32.39 14.57
C ARG A 295 30.52 -32.16 13.44
N GLY A 296 30.31 -30.91 13.05
CA GLY A 296 29.34 -30.53 12.01
C GLY A 296 28.12 -29.75 12.52
N ALA A 297 28.03 -29.53 13.84
CA ALA A 297 27.06 -28.62 14.48
C ALA A 297 26.93 -27.26 13.79
N PRO A 298 25.73 -26.85 13.31
CA PRO A 298 25.53 -25.46 12.92
C PRO A 298 25.68 -24.59 14.16
N GLU A 299 26.27 -23.41 13.99
CA GLU A 299 26.31 -22.43 15.07
C GLU A 299 24.89 -21.98 15.38
N LEU A 300 24.53 -21.97 16.66
CA LEU A 300 23.17 -21.74 17.10
C LEU A 300 23.14 -20.41 17.87
N GLU A 301 22.68 -19.37 17.19
CA GLU A 301 22.45 -18.06 17.79
C GLU A 301 20.97 -17.98 18.22
N LEU A 302 20.73 -18.17 19.52
CA LEU A 302 19.40 -17.97 20.08
C LEU A 302 19.09 -16.48 20.12
N GLU A 303 18.55 -15.94 19.03
CA GLU A 303 18.02 -14.58 18.99
C GLU A 303 16.77 -14.50 19.87
N TYR A 304 16.93 -14.22 21.16
CA TYR A 304 15.83 -13.79 22.02
C TYR A 304 16.08 -12.36 22.48
N TYR A 305 15.45 -11.40 21.77
CA TYR A 305 15.50 -9.99 22.09
C TYR A 305 15.00 -9.73 23.52
N ALA A 306 15.93 -9.52 24.45
CA ALA A 306 15.63 -8.92 25.73
C ALA A 306 15.13 -7.49 25.49
N ARG A 307 13.82 -7.28 25.54
CA ARG A 307 13.17 -5.98 25.33
C ARG A 307 13.57 -4.91 26.38
N ASP A 308 14.33 -5.29 27.41
CA ASP A 308 14.45 -4.52 28.64
C ASP A 308 15.84 -4.53 29.32
N GLY A 309 16.91 -4.95 28.62
CA GLY A 309 18.29 -4.88 29.14
C GLY A 309 18.57 -5.68 30.42
N LYS A 310 17.71 -6.62 30.80
CA LYS A 310 17.91 -7.56 31.92
C LYS A 310 18.47 -8.88 31.41
N GLN A 311 19.37 -9.46 32.21
CA GLN A 311 20.10 -10.70 31.93
C GLN A 311 19.25 -11.75 31.22
N GLU A 312 19.71 -12.17 30.04
CA GLU A 312 19.09 -13.20 29.22
C GLU A 312 19.18 -14.54 29.95
N PHE A 313 18.12 -15.35 29.95
CA PHE A 313 18.12 -16.69 30.58
C PHE A 313 19.37 -17.51 30.22
N TRP A 314 19.78 -17.47 28.95
CA TRP A 314 20.98 -18.16 28.45
C TRP A 314 22.29 -17.59 28.99
N SER A 315 22.34 -16.29 29.31
CA SER A 315 23.49 -15.66 29.96
C SER A 315 23.63 -16.02 31.44
N LEU A 316 22.59 -16.60 32.05
CA LEU A 316 22.55 -17.03 33.44
C LEU A 316 22.90 -18.52 33.61
N ILE A 317 22.90 -19.29 32.52
CA ILE A 317 23.33 -20.67 32.55
C ILE A 317 24.87 -20.70 32.61
N PRO A 318 25.47 -21.46 33.54
CA PRO A 318 26.93 -21.56 33.63
C PRO A 318 27.57 -21.97 32.30
N ALA A 319 28.64 -21.30 31.92
CA ALA A 319 29.43 -21.72 30.77
C ALA A 319 29.94 -23.15 31.00
N GLY A 320 29.83 -24.00 29.96
CA GLY A 320 30.16 -25.42 30.04
C GLY A 320 28.96 -26.34 30.27
N THR A 321 27.76 -25.82 30.55
CA THR A 321 26.55 -26.66 30.67
C THR A 321 26.18 -27.29 29.32
N PRO A 322 26.04 -28.62 29.22
CA PRO A 322 25.55 -29.29 28.02
C PRO A 322 24.02 -29.13 27.91
N VAL A 323 23.55 -28.81 26.72
CA VAL A 323 22.12 -28.63 26.37
C VAL A 323 21.84 -29.49 25.15
N ASP A 324 20.88 -30.40 25.27
CA ASP A 324 20.42 -31.23 24.16
C ASP A 324 19.37 -30.45 23.35
N ILE A 325 19.60 -30.31 22.05
CA ILE A 325 18.72 -29.58 21.14
C ILE A 325 18.40 -30.46 19.94
N ARG A 326 17.11 -30.61 19.64
CA ARG A 326 16.65 -31.27 18.42
C ARG A 326 16.86 -30.36 17.22
N ILE A 327 17.64 -30.84 16.25
CA ILE A 327 17.94 -30.17 14.99
C ILE A 327 17.28 -30.94 13.85
N ALA A 328 16.56 -30.25 12.97
CA ALA A 328 16.10 -30.77 11.69
C ALA A 328 16.84 -30.07 10.53
N HIS A 329 17.07 -30.82 9.46
CA HIS A 329 17.93 -30.47 8.33
C HIS A 329 17.46 -31.11 7.01
N GLY A 330 16.16 -31.07 6.72
CA GLY A 330 15.58 -31.74 5.54
C GLY A 330 16.03 -31.14 4.20
N LEU A 331 16.32 -29.85 4.16
CA LEU A 331 16.82 -29.12 3.00
C LEU A 331 18.32 -28.83 3.15
N PRO A 332 19.13 -29.00 2.08
CA PRO A 332 20.55 -28.70 2.12
C PRO A 332 20.85 -27.27 2.59
N GLY A 333 21.65 -27.15 3.65
CA GLY A 333 22.06 -25.86 4.21
C GLY A 333 20.99 -25.14 5.05
N VAL A 334 19.83 -25.76 5.30
CA VAL A 334 18.76 -25.18 6.12
C VAL A 334 18.62 -25.98 7.41
N TYR A 335 19.17 -25.43 8.48
CA TYR A 335 19.12 -26.04 9.80
C TYR A 335 18.10 -25.32 10.68
N GLN A 336 17.23 -26.08 11.34
CA GLN A 336 16.22 -25.57 12.26
C GLN A 336 16.26 -26.32 13.59
N TYR A 337 15.94 -25.65 14.68
CA TYR A 337 15.90 -26.21 16.02
C TYR A 337 14.50 -26.15 16.61
N ASP A 338 14.17 -27.11 17.47
CA ASP A 338 12.90 -27.11 18.20
C ASP A 338 12.98 -26.20 19.44
N LEU A 339 12.12 -25.18 19.47
CA LEU A 339 12.04 -24.21 20.55
C LEU A 339 11.28 -24.75 21.77
N LEU A 340 10.41 -25.75 21.60
CA LEU A 340 9.48 -26.13 22.66
C LEU A 340 10.18 -26.60 23.96
N PRO A 341 11.17 -27.52 23.93
CA PRO A 341 11.90 -27.94 25.12
C PRO A 341 12.63 -26.77 25.81
N LEU A 342 13.23 -25.90 25.00
CA LEU A 342 13.97 -24.72 25.45
C LEU A 342 13.05 -23.68 26.12
N SER A 343 11.82 -23.55 25.62
CA SER A 343 10.83 -22.61 26.15
C SER A 343 10.24 -23.04 27.50
N ALA A 344 10.13 -24.34 27.76
CA ALA A 344 9.62 -24.87 29.02
C ALA A 344 10.58 -24.58 30.18
N ASP A 345 11.89 -24.75 29.97
CA ASP A 345 12.91 -24.43 30.97
C ASP A 345 13.01 -22.92 31.21
N TYR A 346 12.83 -22.12 30.15
CA TYR A 346 12.72 -20.68 30.26
C TYR A 346 11.49 -20.24 31.08
N GLN A 347 10.32 -20.82 30.85
CA GLN A 347 9.10 -20.49 31.61
C GLN A 347 9.26 -20.80 33.10
N ARG A 348 9.80 -21.99 33.45
CA ARG A 348 10.10 -22.39 34.83
C ARG A 348 11.00 -21.38 35.53
N PHE A 349 12.03 -20.88 34.84
CA PHE A 349 12.95 -19.89 35.38
C PHE A 349 12.26 -18.57 35.77
N TYR A 350 11.40 -18.03 34.90
CA TYR A 350 10.69 -16.77 35.18
C TYR A 350 9.58 -16.92 36.21
N GLU A 351 8.88 -18.06 36.24
CA GLU A 351 7.89 -18.36 37.28
C GLU A 351 8.54 -18.49 38.66
N GLY A 352 9.68 -19.18 38.75
CA GLY A 352 10.49 -19.26 39.97
C GLY A 352 11.00 -17.89 40.42
N GLY A 353 11.47 -17.04 39.49
CA GLY A 353 11.90 -15.67 39.78
C GLY A 353 10.77 -14.75 40.24
N LYS A 354 9.54 -14.92 39.71
CA LYS A 354 8.34 -14.21 40.19
C LYS A 354 7.95 -14.67 41.59
N ALA A 355 7.91 -15.98 41.84
CA ALA A 355 7.61 -16.54 43.15
C ALA A 355 8.61 -16.07 44.22
N HIS A 356 9.90 -15.99 43.89
CA HIS A 356 10.94 -15.50 44.80
C HIS A 356 10.81 -13.99 45.08
N LYS A 357 10.43 -13.18 44.07
CA LYS A 357 10.16 -11.74 44.25
C LYS A 357 8.90 -11.48 45.06
N GLU A 358 7.87 -12.30 44.92
CA GLU A 358 6.65 -12.20 45.72
C GLU A 358 6.89 -12.64 47.16
N ALA A 359 7.71 -13.67 47.39
CA ALA A 359 8.14 -14.10 48.72
C ALA A 359 9.06 -13.08 49.42
N SER A 360 9.88 -12.32 48.67
CA SER A 360 10.73 -11.25 49.20
C SER A 360 9.99 -9.94 49.47
N LYS A 361 8.77 -9.78 48.95
CA LYS A 361 7.91 -8.59 49.15
C LYS A 361 6.89 -8.78 50.28
N ARG A 362 6.71 -10.00 50.78
CA ARG A 362 6.02 -10.32 52.03
C ARG A 362 7.03 -10.34 53.15
#